data_AF-A0A7C6RB01-F1
#
_entry.id   AF-A0A7C6RB01-F1
#
_cell.length_a   1.000
_cell.length_b   1.000
_cell.length_c   1.000
_cell.angle_alpha   90.00
_cell.angle_beta   90.00
_cell.angle_gamma   90.00
#
_symmetry.space_group_name_H-M   'P 1'
#
loop_
_entity.id
_entity.type
_entity.pdbx_description
1 polymer ?
#
loop_
_entity_poly.entity_id
_entity_poly.type
_entity_poly.pdbx_seq_one_letter_code
_entity_poly.pdbx_strand_id
1 'polypeptide(L)'
;MATVLCPACMNEVNIPPGTRPGQEIQCPYCYCSFVPLSGSQGGLDLEGVKEAVAACCLGESVCGGCDREACLIGFAKRAVEIAEEQGTVRIPGGGELLPKEDFRYYDPEHLEDCLVEVLLSCKSCKEFHTNDCVRNLLRNAIEIALLGETIDYKGSVFLYLIDLDKVDPGIGERVAASYRNKKGLG
;
A
#
# COMPACT_ATOMS: atom_id res chain seq x y z
N MET A 1 -5.33 24.76 -13.23
CA MET A 1 -4.15 24.11 -13.85
C MET A 1 -4.04 22.73 -13.23
N ALA A 2 -3.68 21.70 -14.00
CA ALA A 2 -3.49 20.36 -13.44
C ALA A 2 -2.11 20.29 -12.78
N THR A 3 -2.04 19.70 -11.59
CA THR A 3 -0.79 19.53 -10.83
C THR A 3 -0.55 18.06 -10.54
N VAL A 4 0.71 17.72 -10.25
CA VAL A 4 1.18 16.36 -9.93
C VAL A 4 2.38 16.47 -8.99
N LEU A 5 2.63 15.48 -8.14
CA LEU A 5 3.84 15.46 -7.32
C LEU A 5 5.04 14.92 -8.11
N CYS A 6 6.21 15.57 -8.01
CA CYS A 6 7.44 14.93 -8.50
C CYS A 6 7.75 13.71 -7.62
N PRO A 7 8.02 12.54 -8.23
CA PRO A 7 8.31 11.30 -7.51
C PRO A 7 9.59 11.35 -6.67
N ALA A 8 10.52 12.26 -6.99
CA ALA A 8 11.82 12.33 -6.34
C ALA A 8 11.87 13.31 -5.15
N CYS A 9 11.10 14.40 -5.19
CA CYS A 9 11.18 15.45 -4.17
C CYS A 9 9.85 15.81 -3.52
N MET A 10 8.75 15.19 -3.96
CA MET A 10 7.41 15.36 -3.40
C MET A 10 6.84 16.80 -3.48
N ASN A 11 7.49 17.71 -4.21
CA ASN A 11 6.92 19.04 -4.48
C ASN A 11 5.82 18.96 -5.54
N GLU A 12 4.80 19.82 -5.39
CA GLU A 12 3.72 19.98 -6.35
C GLU A 12 4.21 20.70 -7.62
N VAL A 13 4.10 20.01 -8.75
CA VAL A 13 4.55 20.46 -10.08
C VAL A 13 3.33 20.76 -10.95
N ASN A 14 3.31 21.95 -11.55
CA ASN A 14 2.33 22.29 -12.56
C ASN A 14 2.59 21.50 -13.85
N ILE A 15 1.57 20.81 -14.35
CA ILE A 15 1.63 20.14 -15.65
C ILE A 15 1.55 21.23 -16.74
N PRO A 16 2.55 21.36 -17.63
CA PRO A 16 2.51 22.34 -18.71
C PRO A 16 1.27 22.17 -19.61
N PRO A 17 0.65 23.27 -20.07
CA PRO A 17 -0.43 23.20 -21.03
C PRO A 17 -0.01 22.44 -22.29
N GLY A 18 -0.81 21.47 -22.73
CA GLY A 18 -0.55 20.67 -23.94
C GLY A 18 0.33 19.43 -23.74
N THR A 19 0.73 19.10 -22.50
CA THR A 19 1.38 17.83 -22.18
C THR A 19 0.49 16.65 -22.61
N ARG A 20 1.02 15.79 -23.48
CA ARG A 20 0.33 14.57 -23.95
C ARG A 20 0.40 13.47 -22.90
N PRO A 21 -0.57 12.55 -22.85
CA PRO A 21 -0.43 11.33 -22.05
C PRO A 21 0.87 10.60 -22.38
N GLY A 22 1.64 10.23 -21.36
CA GLY A 22 2.95 9.58 -21.52
C GLY A 22 4.12 10.53 -21.79
N GLN A 23 3.89 11.83 -21.94
CA GLN A 23 4.96 12.82 -22.14
C GLN A 23 5.66 13.13 -20.80
N GLU A 24 6.98 12.99 -20.76
CA GLU A 24 7.77 13.41 -19.61
C GLU A 24 7.71 14.93 -19.38
N ILE A 25 7.68 15.31 -18.11
CA ILE A 25 7.87 16.68 -17.63
C ILE A 25 9.05 16.72 -16.66
N GLN A 26 9.64 17.89 -16.50
CA GLN A 26 10.73 18.10 -15.55
C GLN A 26 10.23 18.84 -14.31
N CYS A 27 10.57 18.35 -13.13
CA CYS A 27 10.29 19.02 -11.86
C CYS A 27 11.14 20.29 -11.74
N PRO A 28 10.54 21.47 -11.46
CA PRO A 28 11.30 22.70 -11.31
C PRO A 28 12.09 22.79 -9.99
N TYR A 29 11.83 21.90 -9.03
CA TYR A 29 12.44 21.93 -7.70
C TYR A 29 13.69 21.06 -7.59
N CYS A 30 13.66 19.86 -8.17
CA CYS A 30 14.77 18.90 -8.11
C CYS A 30 15.28 18.46 -9.49
N TYR A 31 14.70 18.97 -10.57
CA TYR A 31 15.07 18.66 -11.95
C TYR A 31 14.88 17.19 -12.37
N CYS A 32 14.15 16.40 -11.56
CA CYS A 32 13.69 15.04 -11.90
C CYS A 32 12.86 15.07 -13.20
N SER A 33 13.14 14.20 -14.17
CA SER A 33 12.21 13.93 -15.28
C SER A 33 11.24 12.83 -14.86
N PHE A 34 9.95 13.02 -15.11
CA PHE A 34 8.92 12.03 -14.80
C PHE A 34 7.70 12.17 -15.71
N VAL A 35 6.98 11.07 -15.92
CA VAL A 35 5.70 11.09 -16.65
C VAL A 35 4.59 11.45 -15.64
N PRO A 36 3.90 12.58 -15.81
CA PRO A 36 2.81 12.96 -14.93
C PRO A 36 1.64 11.99 -15.19
N LEU A 37 1.33 11.15 -14.21
CA LEU A 37 0.18 10.28 -14.28
C LEU A 37 -1.06 11.17 -14.16
N SER A 38 -1.74 11.42 -15.27
CA SER A 38 -3.01 12.14 -15.28
C SER A 38 -3.98 11.45 -14.32
N GLY A 39 -4.41 12.16 -13.29
CA GLY A 39 -5.36 11.69 -12.30
C GLY A 39 -6.69 11.28 -12.93
N SER A 40 -6.79 10.00 -13.26
CA SER A 40 -7.99 9.17 -13.20
C SER A 40 -7.62 7.72 -13.52
N GLN A 41 -6.73 7.09 -12.73
CA GLN A 41 -6.75 5.63 -12.65
C GLN A 41 -7.73 5.26 -11.53
N GLY A 42 -9.01 5.26 -11.90
CA GLY A 42 -10.21 4.88 -11.13
C GLY A 42 -10.04 4.85 -9.62
N GLY A 43 -10.64 5.84 -8.95
CA GLY A 43 -10.63 6.05 -7.49
C GLY A 43 -10.33 4.79 -6.69
N LEU A 44 -9.31 4.88 -5.85
CA LEU A 44 -9.07 3.84 -4.88
C LEU A 44 -10.22 3.88 -3.88
N ASP A 45 -11.06 2.86 -3.92
CA ASP A 45 -11.90 2.55 -2.78
C ASP A 45 -10.99 1.91 -1.73
N LEU A 46 -10.54 2.70 -0.76
CA LEU A 46 -9.72 2.27 0.37
C LEU A 46 -10.51 2.29 1.68
N GLU A 47 -11.83 2.50 1.66
CA GLU A 47 -12.59 2.69 2.91
C GLU A 47 -12.43 1.48 3.84
N GLY A 48 -12.66 0.28 3.33
CA GLY A 48 -12.44 -0.97 4.09
C GLY A 48 -10.98 -1.19 4.50
N VAL A 49 -10.04 -0.75 3.68
CA VAL A 49 -8.60 -0.84 3.99
C VAL A 49 -8.23 0.11 5.13
N LYS A 50 -8.74 1.32 5.13
CA LYS A 50 -8.50 2.35 6.16
C LYS A 50 -8.99 1.88 7.53
N GLU A 51 -10.21 1.35 7.58
CA GLU A 51 -10.78 0.79 8.81
C GLU A 51 -9.96 -0.39 9.32
N ALA A 52 -9.58 -1.33 8.45
CA ALA A 52 -8.80 -2.49 8.86
C ALA A 52 -7.38 -2.14 9.33
N VAL A 53 -6.71 -1.21 8.65
CA VAL A 53 -5.40 -0.68 9.10
C VAL A 53 -5.54 0.02 10.45
N ALA A 54 -6.63 0.75 10.69
CA ALA A 54 -6.87 1.40 11.97
C ALA A 54 -7.04 0.39 13.12
N ALA A 55 -7.77 -0.70 12.87
CA ALA A 55 -8.01 -1.78 13.83
C ALA A 55 -6.72 -2.52 14.26
N CYS A 56 -5.70 -2.55 13.41
CA CYS A 56 -4.40 -3.16 13.73
C CYS A 56 -3.63 -2.41 14.84
N CYS A 57 -4.00 -1.18 15.16
CA CYS A 57 -3.33 -0.38 16.19
C CYS A 57 -3.92 -0.65 17.57
N LEU A 58 -3.14 -1.28 18.45
CA LEU A 58 -3.55 -1.61 19.83
C LEU A 58 -3.50 -0.42 20.81
N GLY A 59 -3.14 0.77 20.33
CA GLY A 59 -3.11 2.01 21.10
C GLY A 59 -1.89 2.19 22.00
N GLU A 60 -1.78 3.39 22.56
CA GLU A 60 -0.62 3.82 23.37
C GLU A 60 -0.46 3.03 24.67
N SER A 61 -1.53 2.42 25.19
CA SER A 61 -1.46 1.53 26.35
C SER A 61 -0.63 0.28 26.09
N VAL A 62 -0.48 -0.14 24.82
CA VAL A 62 0.33 -1.30 24.44
C VAL A 62 1.72 -0.88 23.97
N CYS A 63 1.84 0.18 23.17
CA CYS A 63 3.14 0.61 22.63
C CYS A 63 3.93 1.57 23.55
N GLY A 64 3.32 2.12 24.61
CA GLY A 64 3.95 3.07 25.54
C GLY A 64 4.07 4.50 25.02
N GLY A 65 3.70 4.74 23.76
CA GLY A 65 3.68 6.06 23.11
C GLY A 65 3.60 5.95 21.59
N CYS A 66 2.99 6.93 20.93
CA CYS A 66 2.84 6.96 19.47
C CYS A 66 3.98 7.75 18.81
N ASP A 67 4.73 7.11 17.92
CA ASP A 67 5.78 7.71 17.08
C ASP A 67 5.38 7.80 15.60
N ARG A 68 4.08 7.65 15.31
CA ARG A 68 3.47 7.79 13.98
C ARG A 68 4.09 6.81 12.96
N GLU A 69 4.69 7.30 11.89
CA GLU A 69 5.14 6.49 10.74
C GLU A 69 6.37 5.62 11.03
N ALA A 70 6.96 5.73 12.22
CA ALA A 70 8.06 4.85 12.64
C ALA A 70 7.62 3.42 12.99
N CYS A 71 6.31 3.14 13.08
CA CYS A 71 5.77 1.77 13.17
C CYS A 71 5.08 1.34 11.87
N LEU A 72 5.03 0.03 11.60
CA LEU A 72 4.46 -0.56 10.38
C LEU A 72 3.00 -0.13 10.15
N ILE A 73 2.21 -0.09 11.23
CA ILE A 73 0.79 0.33 11.14
C ILE A 73 0.67 1.84 10.93
N GLY A 74 1.53 2.65 11.54
CA GLY A 74 1.55 4.10 11.32
C GLY A 74 1.98 4.45 9.90
N PHE A 75 2.98 3.74 9.37
CA PHE A 75 3.38 3.83 7.96
C PHE A 75 2.21 3.46 7.04
N ALA A 76 1.51 2.35 7.31
CA ALA A 76 0.36 1.93 6.53
C ALA A 76 -0.77 2.97 6.54
N LYS A 77 -1.09 3.54 7.71
CA LYS A 77 -2.05 4.65 7.85
C LYS A 77 -1.66 5.82 6.97
N ARG A 78 -0.40 6.25 7.03
CA ARG A 78 0.10 7.36 6.22
C ARG A 78 0.02 7.07 4.72
N ALA A 79 0.31 5.85 4.29
CA ALA A 79 0.18 5.45 2.89
C ALA A 79 -1.27 5.53 2.40
N VAL A 80 -2.26 5.13 3.22
CA VAL A 80 -3.70 5.29 2.91
C VAL A 80 -4.06 6.78 2.82
N GLU A 81 -3.69 7.59 3.83
CA GLU A 81 -3.98 9.02 3.86
C GLU A 81 -3.44 9.74 2.62
N ILE A 82 -2.17 9.50 2.26
CA ILE A 82 -1.56 10.06 1.05
C ILE A 82 -2.33 9.66 -0.21
N ALA A 83 -2.74 8.38 -0.29
CA ALA A 83 -3.49 7.88 -1.43
C ALA A 83 -4.87 8.56 -1.58
N GLU A 84 -5.56 8.81 -0.46
CA GLU A 84 -6.84 9.51 -0.41
C GLU A 84 -6.69 11.01 -0.71
N GLU A 85 -5.80 11.69 0.01
CA GLU A 85 -5.54 13.13 -0.12
C GLU A 85 -5.17 13.52 -1.55
N GLN A 86 -4.42 12.64 -2.23
CA GLN A 86 -3.85 12.91 -3.55
C GLN A 86 -4.57 12.18 -4.69
N GLY A 87 -5.52 11.30 -4.38
CA GLY A 87 -6.18 10.43 -5.35
C GLY A 87 -5.18 9.56 -6.15
N THR A 88 -4.09 9.12 -5.52
CA THR A 88 -2.97 8.42 -6.19
C THR A 88 -2.94 6.93 -5.85
N VAL A 89 -2.57 6.11 -6.83
CA VAL A 89 -2.34 4.66 -6.66
C VAL A 89 -0.88 4.30 -6.40
N ARG A 90 0.00 5.29 -6.40
CA ARG A 90 1.45 5.13 -6.24
C ARG A 90 2.01 6.21 -5.33
N ILE A 91 2.95 5.81 -4.48
CA ILE A 91 3.75 6.70 -3.65
C ILE A 91 5.21 6.43 -4.04
N PRO A 92 5.79 7.22 -4.95
CA PRO A 92 7.14 7.01 -5.43
C PRO A 92 8.17 6.99 -4.28
N GLY A 93 9.07 6.01 -4.29
CA GLY A 93 10.04 5.81 -3.20
C GLY A 93 9.43 5.34 -1.88
N GLY A 94 8.10 5.11 -1.82
CA GLY A 94 7.42 4.69 -0.60
C GLY A 94 7.93 3.36 -0.05
N GLY A 95 8.43 2.48 -0.92
CA GLY A 95 9.03 1.21 -0.49
C GLY A 95 10.31 1.38 0.34
N GLU A 96 11.05 2.48 0.14
CA GLU A 96 12.28 2.77 0.89
C GLU A 96 12.00 3.30 2.30
N LEU A 97 10.79 3.83 2.52
CA LEU A 97 10.32 4.40 3.78
C LEU A 97 9.72 3.37 4.73
N LEU A 98 9.66 2.10 4.32
CA LEU A 98 9.06 1.05 5.12
C LEU A 98 9.87 0.82 6.40
N PRO A 99 9.25 0.87 7.61
CA PRO A 99 9.97 0.68 8.86
C PRO A 99 10.73 -0.65 8.91
N LYS A 100 12.02 -0.59 9.21
CA LYS A 100 12.91 -1.77 9.30
C LYS A 100 13.17 -2.24 10.72
N GLU A 101 12.97 -1.34 11.69
CA GLU A 101 13.29 -1.54 13.10
C GLU A 101 12.02 -1.41 13.96
N ASP A 102 10.98 -2.14 13.58
CA ASP A 102 9.73 -2.18 14.32
C ASP A 102 9.51 -3.56 14.94
N PHE A 103 9.73 -3.64 16.26
CA PHE A 103 9.63 -4.88 17.05
C PHE A 103 8.36 -4.92 17.92
N ARG A 104 7.37 -4.10 17.59
CA ARG A 104 6.11 -4.04 18.34
C ARG A 104 5.33 -5.34 18.17
N TYR A 105 4.56 -5.66 19.21
CA TYR A 105 3.55 -6.70 19.11
C TYR A 105 2.32 -6.19 18.38
N TYR A 106 1.85 -6.98 17.43
CA TYR A 106 0.62 -6.77 16.68
C TYR A 106 -0.28 -8.00 16.83
N ASP A 107 -1.58 -7.79 16.84
CA ASP A 107 -2.55 -8.88 16.90
C ASP A 107 -2.66 -9.56 15.52
N PRO A 108 -2.32 -10.87 15.40
CA PRO A 108 -2.37 -11.57 14.12
C PRO A 108 -3.75 -11.59 13.47
N GLU A 109 -4.84 -11.64 14.24
CA GLU A 109 -6.20 -11.69 13.68
C GLU A 109 -6.54 -10.38 12.97
N HIS A 110 -6.23 -9.25 13.59
CA HIS A 110 -6.40 -7.93 12.96
C HIS A 110 -5.52 -7.76 11.71
N LEU A 111 -4.28 -8.28 11.74
CA LEU A 111 -3.37 -8.22 10.60
C LEU A 111 -3.87 -9.08 9.43
N GLU A 112 -4.37 -10.29 9.70
CA GLU A 112 -4.95 -11.18 8.68
C GLU A 112 -6.17 -10.54 8.01
N ASP A 113 -7.07 -9.96 8.81
CA ASP A 113 -8.24 -9.25 8.30
C ASP A 113 -7.85 -8.02 7.46
N CYS A 114 -6.84 -7.26 7.90
CA CYS A 114 -6.29 -6.14 7.15
C CYS A 114 -5.65 -6.58 5.84
N LEU A 115 -4.90 -7.69 5.84
CA LEU A 115 -4.31 -8.24 4.62
C LEU A 115 -5.41 -8.60 3.61
N VAL A 116 -6.51 -9.19 4.06
CA VAL A 116 -7.66 -9.53 3.19
C VAL A 116 -8.26 -8.26 2.54
N GLU A 117 -8.48 -7.19 3.30
CA GLU A 117 -8.99 -5.92 2.76
C GLU A 117 -8.03 -5.32 1.72
N VAL A 118 -6.72 -5.34 1.98
CA VAL A 118 -5.71 -4.91 1.01
C VAL A 118 -5.77 -5.74 -0.27
N LEU A 119 -5.92 -7.07 -0.17
CA LEU A 119 -6.06 -7.95 -1.33
C LEU A 119 -7.36 -7.71 -2.11
N LEU A 120 -8.48 -7.46 -1.44
CA LEU A 120 -9.76 -7.14 -2.06
C LEU A 120 -9.70 -5.81 -2.83
N SER A 121 -8.99 -4.81 -2.29
CA SER A 121 -8.76 -3.53 -2.97
C SER A 121 -7.82 -3.65 -4.19
N CYS A 122 -7.11 -4.79 -4.33
CA CYS A 122 -6.14 -5.00 -5.40
C CYS A 122 -6.78 -5.42 -6.71
N LYS A 123 -6.72 -4.53 -7.70
CA LYS A 123 -7.21 -4.77 -9.07
C LYS A 123 -6.34 -5.73 -9.91
N SER A 124 -5.40 -6.47 -9.30
CA SER A 124 -4.48 -7.40 -9.97
C SER A 124 -3.73 -6.75 -11.14
N CYS A 125 -2.77 -5.90 -10.80
CA CYS A 125 -1.98 -5.12 -11.77
C CYS A 125 -1.09 -5.96 -12.70
N LYS A 126 -0.95 -7.27 -12.48
CA LYS A 126 -0.14 -8.20 -13.30
C LYS A 126 1.25 -7.61 -13.59
N GLU A 127 1.62 -7.49 -14.87
CA GLU A 127 2.89 -6.95 -15.34
C GLU A 127 3.10 -5.45 -15.08
N PHE A 128 2.03 -4.70 -14.76
CA PHE A 128 2.12 -3.27 -14.41
C PHE A 128 2.33 -3.04 -12.91
N HIS A 129 2.61 -4.10 -12.15
CA HIS A 129 2.93 -4.02 -10.75
C HIS A 129 4.23 -3.25 -10.53
N THR A 130 4.24 -2.42 -9.49
CA THR A 130 5.40 -1.64 -9.07
C THR A 130 5.51 -1.70 -7.56
N ASN A 131 6.74 -1.69 -7.04
CA ASN A 131 6.99 -1.69 -5.59
C ASN A 131 6.33 -0.50 -4.88
N ASP A 132 6.21 0.63 -5.58
CA ASP A 132 5.63 1.89 -5.08
C ASP A 132 4.10 1.95 -5.16
N CYS A 133 3.43 0.86 -5.55
CA CYS A 133 1.97 0.79 -5.51
C CYS A 133 1.49 0.86 -4.06
N VAL A 134 0.50 1.72 -3.76
CA VAL A 134 -0.03 1.89 -2.38
C VAL A 134 -0.40 0.55 -1.75
N ARG A 135 -1.12 -0.30 -2.48
CA ARG A 135 -1.49 -1.65 -2.01
C ARG A 135 -0.29 -2.55 -1.74
N ASN A 136 0.79 -2.39 -2.49
CA ASN A 136 2.02 -3.12 -2.22
C ASN A 136 2.69 -2.65 -0.94
N LEU A 137 2.74 -1.33 -0.71
CA LEU A 137 3.28 -0.75 0.51
C LEU A 137 2.50 -1.23 1.75
N LEU A 138 1.16 -1.19 1.67
CA LEU A 138 0.28 -1.70 2.71
C LEU A 138 0.52 -3.19 2.97
N ARG A 139 0.49 -4.00 1.91
CA ARG A 139 0.74 -5.43 1.99
C ARG A 139 2.10 -5.73 2.62
N ASN A 140 3.18 -5.08 2.17
CA ASN A 140 4.51 -5.29 2.71
C ASN A 140 4.59 -4.94 4.20
N ALA A 141 3.94 -3.85 4.63
CA ALA A 141 3.92 -3.47 6.04
C ALA A 141 3.18 -4.51 6.91
N ILE A 142 2.03 -5.01 6.43
CA ILE A 142 1.26 -6.05 7.11
C ILE A 142 2.00 -7.40 7.10
N GLU A 143 2.62 -7.77 5.99
CA GLU A 143 3.43 -8.99 5.87
C GLU A 143 4.59 -8.99 6.85
N ILE A 144 5.34 -7.88 6.98
CA ILE A 144 6.43 -7.80 7.95
C ILE A 144 5.88 -7.88 9.39
N ALA A 145 4.76 -7.23 9.68
CA ALA A 145 4.15 -7.31 11.01
C ALA A 145 3.65 -8.73 11.36
N LEU A 146 3.19 -9.48 10.36
CA LEU A 146 2.58 -10.79 10.53
C LEU A 146 3.58 -11.96 10.43
N LEU A 147 4.55 -11.85 9.53
CA LEU A 147 5.47 -12.93 9.12
C LEU A 147 6.95 -12.60 9.39
N GLY A 148 7.27 -11.32 9.64
CA GLY A 148 8.66 -10.84 9.76
C GLY A 148 9.38 -10.62 8.43
N GLU A 149 8.75 -10.94 7.30
CA GLU A 149 9.30 -10.77 5.95
C GLU A 149 8.22 -10.43 4.92
N THR A 150 8.63 -9.97 3.74
CA THR A 150 7.71 -9.69 2.63
C THR A 150 7.67 -10.84 1.63
N ILE A 151 6.52 -11.06 1.01
CA ILE A 151 6.34 -12.04 -0.06
C ILE A 151 6.38 -11.32 -1.41
N ASP A 152 7.09 -11.87 -2.40
CA ASP A 152 7.12 -11.31 -3.74
C ASP A 152 5.72 -11.32 -4.39
N TYR A 153 5.27 -10.17 -4.90
CA TYR A 153 3.95 -10.04 -5.53
C TYR A 153 4.03 -10.01 -7.04
N LYS A 154 3.61 -11.10 -7.66
CA LYS A 154 3.59 -11.26 -9.12
C LYS A 154 2.35 -10.64 -9.77
N GLY A 155 1.73 -9.65 -9.12
CA GLY A 155 0.57 -8.93 -9.66
C GLY A 155 -0.77 -9.69 -9.63
N SER A 156 -0.84 -10.86 -8.97
CA SER A 156 -2.01 -11.75 -8.92
C SER A 156 -2.32 -12.19 -7.50
N VAL A 157 -3.52 -11.87 -7.00
CA VAL A 157 -3.99 -12.29 -5.66
C VAL A 157 -4.04 -13.81 -5.54
N PHE A 158 -4.44 -14.53 -6.60
CA PHE A 158 -4.49 -15.99 -6.55
C PHE A 158 -3.10 -16.61 -6.38
N LEU A 159 -2.11 -16.13 -7.15
CA LEU A 159 -0.73 -16.61 -7.00
C LEU A 159 -0.15 -16.23 -5.64
N TYR A 160 -0.48 -15.02 -5.17
CA TYR A 160 -0.10 -14.56 -3.84
C TYR A 160 -0.62 -15.47 -2.72
N LEU A 161 -1.90 -15.85 -2.74
CA LEU A 161 -2.47 -16.75 -1.74
C LEU A 161 -1.79 -18.12 -1.72
N ILE A 162 -1.40 -18.64 -2.89
CA ILE A 162 -0.60 -19.87 -2.99
C ILE A 162 0.80 -19.68 -2.39
N ASP A 163 1.44 -18.55 -2.64
CA ASP A 163 2.78 -18.27 -2.11
C ASP A 163 2.73 -18.01 -0.59
N LEU A 164 1.68 -17.37 -0.07
CA LEU A 164 1.43 -17.21 1.37
C LEU A 164 1.23 -18.55 2.07
N ASP A 165 0.44 -19.46 1.50
CA ASP A 165 0.21 -20.82 2.02
C ASP A 165 1.51 -21.64 2.10
N LYS A 166 2.47 -21.42 1.19
CA LYS A 166 3.79 -22.07 1.27
C LYS A 166 4.66 -21.52 2.39
N VAL A 167 4.52 -20.22 2.70
CA VAL A 167 5.30 -19.56 3.76
C VAL A 167 4.74 -19.94 5.13
N ASP A 168 3.43 -19.80 5.31
CA ASP A 168 2.71 -20.23 6.50
C ASP A 168 1.34 -20.82 6.11
N PRO A 169 1.18 -22.15 6.13
CA PRO A 169 -0.08 -22.79 5.74
C PRO A 169 -1.27 -22.40 6.63
N GLY A 170 -1.03 -22.12 7.92
CA GLY A 170 -2.10 -21.77 8.85
C GLY A 170 -2.68 -20.41 8.53
N ILE A 171 -1.81 -19.40 8.34
CA ILE A 171 -2.20 -18.06 7.92
C ILE A 171 -2.77 -18.09 6.49
N GLY A 172 -2.11 -18.81 5.58
CA GLY A 172 -2.52 -18.95 4.18
C GLY A 172 -3.95 -19.49 4.04
N GLU A 173 -4.29 -20.54 4.78
CA GLU A 173 -5.64 -21.10 4.79
C GLU A 173 -6.68 -20.08 5.30
N ARG A 174 -6.42 -19.42 6.44
CA ARG A 174 -7.33 -18.44 7.04
C ARG A 174 -7.57 -17.24 6.14
N VAL A 175 -6.50 -16.63 5.62
CA VAL A 175 -6.56 -15.49 4.70
C VAL A 175 -7.28 -15.87 3.42
N ALA A 176 -6.98 -17.04 2.83
CA ALA A 176 -7.64 -17.49 1.60
C ALA A 176 -9.13 -17.78 1.83
N ALA A 177 -9.51 -18.37 2.96
CA ALA A 177 -10.91 -18.61 3.32
C ALA A 177 -11.68 -17.29 3.49
N SER A 178 -11.14 -16.35 4.28
CA SER A 178 -11.75 -15.03 4.51
C SER A 178 -11.91 -14.24 3.20
N TYR A 179 -10.87 -14.24 2.35
CA TYR A 179 -10.91 -13.59 1.05
C TYR A 179 -12.00 -14.17 0.12
N ARG A 180 -12.12 -15.51 0.04
CA ARG A 180 -13.17 -16.17 -0.78
C ARG A 180 -14.58 -15.80 -0.29
N ASN A 181 -14.78 -15.81 1.04
CA ASN A 181 -16.04 -15.47 1.66
C ASN A 181 -16.46 -14.03 1.34
N LYS A 182 -15.56 -13.05 1.55
CA LYS A 182 -15.85 -11.63 1.26
C LYS A 182 -16.06 -11.35 -0.22
N LYS A 183 -15.39 -12.09 -1.12
CA LYS A 183 -15.55 -11.95 -2.58
C LYS A 183 -16.82 -12.62 -3.12
N GLY A 184 -17.56 -13.38 -2.30
CA GLY A 184 -18.73 -14.14 -2.74
C GLY A 184 -18.38 -15.33 -3.63
N LEU A 185 -17.21 -15.94 -3.43
CA LEU A 185 -16.73 -17.12 -4.16
C LEU A 185 -16.93 -18.43 -3.36
N GLY A 186 -17.90 -18.44 -2.45
CA GLY A 186 -18.26 -19.57 -1.58
C GLY A 186 -19.37 -20.44 -2.15
#